data_AF-A0A845ASW7-F1
#
_entry.id   AF-A0A845ASW7-F1
#
_cell.length_a   1.000
_cell.length_b   1.000
_cell.length_c   1.000
_cell.angle_alpha   90.00
_cell.angle_beta   90.00
_cell.angle_gamma   90.00
#
_symmetry.space_group_name_H-M   'P 1'
#
loop_
_entity.id
_entity.type
_entity.pdbx_description
1 polymer ?
#
loop_
_entity_poly.entity_id
_entity_poly.type
_entity_poly.pdbx_seq_one_letter_code
_entity_poly.pdbx_strand_id
1 'polypeptide(L)'
;MKGRILGFSSEEGTGVISAEDGKRYTFAASEWKSGQAVRSGIQVDFEPDGGTAGGIYPDSNASIDLSALKESANAAKAKQVLTSSLAVPLTIILLLACAMPALTLPSKGFSLFDLPGILNMLSFGAAITGAEGPSAGFKALLMLRFLAPLMAIFLFWRAWASAASKMVVLATGAAAILAFLLIELVKIGLTQGSDLGQMIGLAVGTGIGAWLILLCGIGLILTGLGILGNPLARIK
;
A
#
# COMPACT_ATOMS: atom_id res chain seq x y z
N MET A 1 -41.41 -19.54 -20.15
CA MET A 1 -41.40 -18.05 -20.14
C MET A 1 -40.39 -17.61 -19.10
N LYS A 2 -39.59 -16.58 -19.36
CA LYS A 2 -38.59 -16.11 -18.40
C LYS A 2 -39.11 -14.96 -17.54
N GLY A 3 -38.69 -14.94 -16.28
CA GLY A 3 -39.04 -13.90 -15.33
C GLY A 3 -38.09 -13.82 -14.15
N ARG A 4 -38.33 -12.88 -13.24
CA ARG A 4 -37.58 -12.69 -12.00
C ARG A 4 -38.52 -12.74 -10.80
N ILE A 5 -38.13 -13.47 -9.75
CA ILE A 5 -38.89 -13.48 -8.49
C ILE A 5 -38.77 -12.11 -7.81
N LEU A 6 -39.90 -11.45 -7.56
CA LEU A 6 -39.95 -10.18 -6.83
C LEU A 6 -39.93 -10.40 -5.32
N GLY A 7 -40.68 -11.40 -4.85
CA GLY A 7 -40.84 -11.71 -3.44
C GLY A 7 -41.52 -13.05 -3.25
N PHE A 8 -41.18 -13.71 -2.13
CA PHE A 8 -41.79 -14.96 -1.69
C PHE A 8 -42.09 -14.84 -0.19
N SER A 9 -43.32 -15.13 0.19
CA SER A 9 -43.75 -15.21 1.59
C SER A 9 -43.69 -16.67 2.03
N SER A 10 -42.78 -17.00 2.95
CA SER A 10 -42.69 -18.35 3.50
C SER A 10 -43.87 -18.69 4.42
N GLU A 11 -44.55 -17.68 4.97
CA GLU A 11 -45.73 -17.85 5.82
C GLU A 11 -46.98 -18.24 5.02
N GLU A 12 -47.17 -17.61 3.86
CA GLU A 12 -48.31 -17.88 2.98
C GLU A 12 -47.99 -18.97 1.92
N GLY A 13 -46.71 -19.29 1.73
CA GLY A 13 -46.26 -20.25 0.72
C GLY A 13 -46.48 -19.76 -0.71
N THR A 14 -46.64 -18.45 -0.91
CA THR A 14 -46.91 -17.83 -2.20
C THR A 14 -45.82 -16.82 -2.56
N GLY A 15 -45.63 -16.59 -3.86
CA GLY A 15 -44.69 -15.60 -4.36
C GLY A 15 -45.17 -14.96 -5.66
N VAL A 16 -44.44 -13.92 -6.07
CA VAL A 16 -44.74 -13.17 -7.30
C VAL A 16 -43.51 -13.15 -8.21
N ILE A 17 -43.72 -13.50 -9.47
CA ILE A 17 -42.74 -13.40 -10.55
C ILE A 17 -43.11 -12.23 -11.45
N SER A 18 -42.15 -11.37 -11.74
CA SER A 18 -42.24 -10.40 -12.82
C SER A 18 -41.72 -11.06 -14.09
N ALA A 19 -42.60 -11.30 -15.05
CA ALA A 19 -42.21 -11.85 -16.34
C ALA A 19 -41.64 -10.77 -17.26
N GLU A 20 -40.89 -11.19 -18.28
CA GLU A 20 -40.31 -10.27 -19.28
C GLU A 20 -41.37 -9.59 -20.16
N ASP A 21 -42.59 -10.12 -20.19
CA ASP A 21 -43.74 -9.50 -20.86
C ASP A 21 -44.34 -8.30 -20.09
N GLY A 22 -43.77 -7.97 -18.93
CA GLY A 22 -44.21 -6.88 -18.06
C GLY A 22 -45.40 -7.22 -17.16
N LYS A 23 -45.92 -8.45 -17.22
CA LYS A 23 -47.00 -8.93 -16.34
C LYS A 23 -46.44 -9.61 -15.09
N ARG A 24 -47.27 -9.66 -14.06
CA ARG A 24 -46.95 -10.33 -12.79
C ARG A 24 -47.74 -11.62 -12.71
N TYR A 25 -47.04 -12.69 -12.35
CA TYR A 25 -47.59 -14.02 -12.17
C TYR A 25 -47.40 -14.45 -10.73
N THR A 26 -48.46 -14.93 -10.09
CA THR A 26 -48.40 -15.48 -8.74
C THR A 26 -48.06 -16.97 -8.81
N PHE A 27 -47.28 -17.47 -7.87
CA PHE A 27 -46.97 -18.89 -7.79
C PHE A 27 -47.05 -19.41 -6.36
N ALA A 28 -47.32 -20.71 -6.24
CA ALA A 28 -47.25 -21.41 -4.97
C ALA A 28 -45.89 -22.11 -4.81
N ALA A 29 -45.45 -22.29 -3.58
CA ALA A 29 -44.22 -23.01 -3.27
C ALA A 29 -44.20 -24.44 -3.84
N SER A 30 -45.37 -25.06 -4.03
CA SER A 30 -45.52 -26.39 -4.65
C SER A 30 -45.09 -26.45 -6.13
N GLU A 31 -45.12 -25.30 -6.82
CA GLU A 31 -44.72 -25.20 -8.23
C GLU A 31 -43.21 -25.04 -8.42
N TRP A 32 -42.47 -24.82 -7.33
CA TRP A 32 -41.02 -24.70 -7.34
C TRP A 32 -40.35 -26.06 -7.54
N LYS A 33 -39.68 -26.26 -8.69
CA LYS A 33 -39.07 -27.54 -9.08
C LYS A 33 -37.57 -27.61 -8.77
N SER A 34 -37.07 -26.84 -7.81
CA SER A 34 -35.68 -26.86 -7.36
C SER A 34 -35.57 -27.26 -5.88
N GLY A 35 -34.50 -28.00 -5.55
CA GLY A 35 -34.18 -28.38 -4.16
C GLY A 35 -33.63 -27.22 -3.30
N GLN A 36 -33.50 -26.02 -3.86
CA GLN A 36 -33.03 -24.83 -3.15
C GLN A 36 -34.19 -23.99 -2.62
N ALA A 37 -33.99 -23.27 -1.52
CA ALA A 37 -35.00 -22.32 -1.03
C ALA A 37 -35.23 -21.18 -2.04
N VAL A 38 -36.49 -20.77 -2.20
CA VAL A 38 -36.89 -19.65 -3.06
C VAL A 38 -36.27 -18.36 -2.54
N ARG A 39 -35.59 -17.60 -3.41
CA ARG A 39 -35.02 -16.28 -3.06
C ARG A 39 -35.45 -15.23 -4.06
N SER A 40 -35.75 -14.03 -3.56
CA SER A 40 -36.03 -12.86 -4.38
C SER A 40 -34.83 -12.48 -5.25
N GLY A 41 -35.09 -12.01 -6.47
CA GLY A 41 -34.08 -11.54 -7.41
C GLY A 41 -33.49 -12.59 -8.35
N ILE A 42 -33.80 -13.88 -8.14
CA ILE A 42 -33.38 -14.97 -9.03
C ILE A 42 -34.18 -14.94 -10.35
N GLN A 43 -33.49 -15.18 -11.46
CA GLN A 43 -34.09 -15.36 -12.77
C GLN A 43 -34.55 -16.81 -12.94
N VAL A 44 -35.77 -16.99 -13.42
CA VAL A 44 -36.46 -18.28 -13.46
C VAL A 44 -37.12 -18.47 -14.82
N ASP A 45 -37.21 -19.72 -15.27
CA ASP A 45 -38.11 -20.14 -16.34
C ASP A 45 -39.34 -20.78 -15.71
N PHE A 46 -40.52 -20.45 -16.23
CA PHE A 46 -41.80 -20.92 -15.72
C PHE A 46 -42.83 -21.07 -16.85
N GLU A 47 -43.86 -21.87 -16.60
CA GLU A 47 -44.97 -22.07 -17.52
C GLU A 47 -46.17 -21.21 -17.07
N PRO A 48 -46.66 -20.26 -17.90
CA PRO A 48 -47.78 -19.41 -17.53
C PRO A 48 -49.11 -20.16 -17.66
N ASP A 49 -49.94 -20.13 -16.62
CA ASP A 49 -51.32 -20.65 -16.64
C ASP A 49 -52.29 -19.61 -16.09
N GLY A 50 -53.07 -18.95 -16.94
CA GLY A 50 -54.20 -18.11 -16.52
C GLY A 50 -53.91 -16.97 -15.52
N GLY A 51 -52.65 -16.58 -15.31
CA GLY A 51 -52.21 -15.57 -14.32
C GLY A 51 -51.36 -16.15 -13.17
N THR A 52 -51.21 -17.46 -13.10
CA THR A 52 -50.27 -18.15 -12.22
C THR A 52 -49.06 -18.68 -13.00
N ALA A 53 -47.96 -18.92 -12.28
CA ALA A 53 -46.76 -19.54 -12.84
C ALA A 53 -46.63 -20.96 -12.28
N GLY A 54 -46.70 -21.95 -13.17
CA GLY A 54 -46.47 -23.36 -12.89
C GLY A 54 -45.07 -23.82 -13.30
N GLY A 55 -44.61 -24.94 -12.74
CA GLY A 55 -43.37 -25.60 -13.16
C GLY A 55 -42.14 -24.68 -13.18
N ILE A 56 -41.78 -24.11 -12.04
CA ILE A 56 -40.75 -23.06 -11.96
C ILE A 56 -39.36 -23.67 -11.78
N TYR A 57 -38.45 -23.31 -12.68
CA TYR A 57 -37.05 -23.73 -12.67
C TYR A 57 -36.13 -22.52 -12.51
N PRO A 58 -35.18 -22.52 -11.55
CA PRO A 58 -34.16 -21.48 -11.48
C PRO A 58 -33.23 -21.57 -12.68
N ASP A 59 -33.09 -20.47 -13.42
CA ASP A 59 -32.10 -20.35 -14.48
C ASP A 59 -30.73 -20.31 -13.80
N SER A 60 -29.99 -21.43 -13.86
CA SER A 60 -28.69 -21.59 -13.19
C SER A 60 -27.58 -20.73 -13.79
N ASN A 61 -27.92 -19.88 -14.77
CA ASN A 61 -27.09 -18.78 -15.24
C ASN A 61 -27.17 -17.55 -14.32
N ALA A 62 -27.27 -17.79 -13.00
CA ALA A 62 -26.93 -16.78 -12.03
C ALA A 62 -25.48 -16.38 -12.28
N SER A 63 -25.28 -15.30 -13.04
CA SER A 63 -24.01 -14.62 -13.09
C SER A 63 -23.69 -14.28 -11.64
N ILE A 64 -22.79 -15.06 -11.04
CA ILE A 64 -22.24 -14.74 -9.73
C ILE A 64 -21.68 -13.34 -9.91
N ASP A 65 -22.28 -12.36 -9.23
CA ASP A 65 -21.81 -11.00 -9.32
C ASP A 65 -20.51 -10.90 -8.51
N LEU A 66 -19.40 -11.25 -9.15
CA LEU A 66 -18.05 -11.08 -8.62
C LEU A 66 -17.69 -9.59 -8.46
N SER A 67 -18.56 -8.63 -8.83
CA SER A 67 -18.34 -7.20 -8.54
C SER A 67 -18.23 -6.96 -7.04
N ALA A 68 -18.96 -7.72 -6.22
CA ALA A 68 -18.84 -7.68 -4.75
C ALA A 68 -17.49 -8.22 -4.24
N LEU A 69 -16.81 -9.10 -4.98
CA LEU A 69 -15.45 -9.57 -4.66
C LEU A 69 -14.36 -8.65 -5.23
N LYS A 70 -14.67 -7.86 -6.25
CA LYS A 70 -13.72 -6.92 -6.89
C LYS A 70 -13.58 -5.60 -6.14
N GLU A 71 -14.53 -5.23 -5.29
CA GLU A 71 -14.48 -3.99 -4.53
C GLU A 71 -14.53 -4.26 -3.02
N SER A 72 -13.40 -4.67 -2.45
CA SER A 72 -13.20 -4.33 -1.05
C SER A 72 -13.16 -2.81 -0.96
N ALA A 73 -14.01 -2.20 -0.15
CA ALA A 73 -14.03 -0.75 0.06
C ALA A 73 -12.61 -0.22 0.40
N ASN A 74 -11.78 -1.07 0.98
CA ASN A 74 -10.37 -0.79 1.28
C ASN A 74 -9.48 -0.81 0.04
N ALA A 75 -9.69 -1.69 -0.94
CA ALA A 75 -8.95 -1.71 -2.21
C ALA A 75 -9.34 -0.52 -3.11
N ALA A 76 -10.62 -0.15 -3.13
CA ALA A 76 -11.09 1.05 -3.84
C ALA A 76 -10.50 2.32 -3.21
N LYS A 77 -10.52 2.43 -1.87
CA LYS A 77 -9.88 3.53 -1.13
C LYS A 77 -8.36 3.54 -1.31
N ALA A 78 -7.70 2.38 -1.27
CA ALA A 78 -6.25 2.29 -1.49
C ALA A 78 -5.88 2.76 -2.90
N LYS A 79 -6.63 2.32 -3.92
CA LYS A 79 -6.45 2.77 -5.31
C LYS A 79 -6.67 4.27 -5.43
N GLN A 80 -7.73 4.80 -4.82
CA GLN A 80 -8.02 6.23 -4.81
C GLN A 80 -6.94 7.05 -4.10
N VAL A 81 -6.41 6.60 -2.96
CA VAL A 81 -5.33 7.28 -2.24
C VAL A 81 -4.03 7.25 -3.03
N LEU A 82 -3.73 6.13 -3.70
CA LEU A 82 -2.56 5.99 -4.57
C LEU A 82 -2.65 6.86 -5.84
N THR A 83 -3.85 7.08 -6.37
CA THR A 83 -4.08 7.93 -7.56
C THR A 83 -4.40 9.39 -7.23
N SER A 84 -4.74 9.72 -5.97
CA SER A 84 -5.03 11.11 -5.57
C SER A 84 -3.77 11.92 -5.25
N SER A 85 -2.70 11.28 -4.79
CA SER A 85 -1.46 11.98 -4.42
C SER A 85 -0.22 11.15 -4.71
N LEU A 86 0.73 11.74 -5.44
CA LEU A 86 2.04 11.15 -5.74
C LEU A 86 2.90 10.96 -4.47
N ALA A 87 2.56 11.64 -3.38
CA ALA A 87 3.28 11.53 -2.11
C ALA A 87 3.18 10.11 -1.51
N VAL A 88 2.04 9.43 -1.65
CA VAL A 88 1.82 8.10 -1.05
C VAL A 88 2.71 7.02 -1.68
N PRO A 89 2.74 6.83 -3.02
CA PRO A 89 3.64 5.85 -3.61
C PRO A 89 5.11 6.19 -3.31
N LEU A 90 5.50 7.47 -3.28
CA LEU A 90 6.85 7.88 -2.88
C LEU A 90 7.17 7.50 -1.43
N THR A 91 6.22 7.64 -0.49
CA THR A 91 6.44 7.21 0.90
C THR A 91 6.60 5.70 1.04
N ILE A 92 5.87 4.91 0.25
CA ILE A 92 6.03 3.44 0.24
C ILE A 92 7.41 3.06 -0.28
N ILE A 93 7.85 3.68 -1.39
CA ILE A 93 9.19 3.46 -1.94
C ILE A 93 10.25 3.91 -0.93
N LEU A 94 10.06 5.05 -0.25
CA LEU A 94 10.97 5.54 0.79
C LEU A 94 11.11 4.54 1.95
N LEU A 95 10.01 3.95 2.42
CA LEU A 95 10.05 2.93 3.47
C LEU A 95 10.83 1.68 3.04
N LEU A 96 10.60 1.22 1.82
CA LEU A 96 11.36 0.11 1.23
C LEU A 96 12.84 0.48 1.08
N ALA A 97 13.14 1.70 0.63
CA ALA A 97 14.50 2.20 0.46
C ALA A 97 15.26 2.30 1.79
N CYS A 98 14.58 2.63 2.89
CA CYS A 98 15.18 2.59 4.23
C CYS A 98 15.58 1.17 4.66
N ALA A 99 14.87 0.14 4.20
CA ALA A 99 15.22 -1.26 4.46
C ALA A 99 16.29 -1.80 3.50
N MET A 100 16.51 -1.15 2.35
CA MET A 100 17.54 -1.53 1.39
C MET A 100 18.96 -1.13 1.83
N PRO A 101 20.00 -1.79 1.30
CA PRO A 101 21.40 -1.46 1.59
C PRO A 101 21.71 0.01 1.25
N ALA A 102 22.09 0.77 2.27
CA ALA A 102 22.52 2.15 2.17
C ALA A 102 24.04 2.26 1.92
N LEU A 103 24.81 1.36 2.53
CA LEU A 103 26.24 1.20 2.30
C LEU A 103 26.50 -0.20 1.78
N THR A 104 27.37 -0.34 0.78
CA THR A 104 27.73 -1.63 0.20
C THR A 104 29.21 -1.90 0.43
N LEU A 105 29.52 -3.00 1.13
CA LEU A 105 30.86 -3.57 1.21
C LEU A 105 30.95 -4.81 0.29
N PRO A 106 32.15 -5.25 -0.10
CA PRO A 106 32.35 -6.38 -1.03
C PRO A 106 31.66 -7.67 -0.57
N SER A 107 31.52 -7.86 0.75
CA SER A 107 30.95 -9.06 1.37
C SER A 107 29.55 -8.85 1.99
N LYS A 108 29.11 -7.61 2.20
CA LYS A 108 27.83 -7.33 2.89
C LYS A 108 27.29 -5.92 2.62
N GLY A 109 25.97 -5.81 2.42
CA GLY A 109 25.27 -4.53 2.45
C GLY A 109 24.80 -4.18 3.86
N PHE A 110 24.87 -2.90 4.22
CA PHE A 110 24.35 -2.37 5.48
C PHE A 110 23.20 -1.42 5.19
N SER A 111 22.02 -1.71 5.73
CA SER A 111 20.84 -0.87 5.58
C SER A 111 20.88 0.30 6.55
N LEU A 112 19.94 1.25 6.40
CA LEU A 112 19.82 2.40 7.30
C LEU A 112 19.67 1.97 8.76
N PHE A 113 19.12 0.79 9.05
CA PHE A 113 18.98 0.29 10.41
C PHE A 113 20.29 -0.26 11.02
N ASP A 114 21.24 -0.70 10.20
CA ASP A 114 22.43 -1.44 10.66
C ASP A 114 23.63 -0.56 11.04
N LEU A 115 23.62 0.76 10.76
CA LEU A 115 24.78 1.60 11.10
C LEU A 115 25.13 1.64 12.61
N PRO A 116 24.23 1.48 13.60
CA PRO A 116 24.66 1.42 15.01
C PRO A 116 25.59 0.24 15.26
N GLY A 117 25.39 -0.87 14.55
CA GLY A 117 26.30 -2.01 14.56
C GLY A 117 27.68 -1.64 14.01
N ILE A 118 27.72 -0.87 12.91
CA ILE A 118 28.97 -0.36 12.33
C ILE A 118 29.69 0.60 13.29
N LEU A 119 28.97 1.51 13.94
CA LEU A 119 29.55 2.43 14.92
C LEU A 119 30.10 1.71 16.14
N ASN A 120 29.40 0.68 16.61
CA ASN A 120 29.87 -0.14 17.72
C ASN A 120 31.13 -0.91 17.33
N MET A 121 31.17 -1.47 16.11
CA MET A 121 32.37 -2.11 15.57
C MET A 121 33.55 -1.15 15.47
N LEU A 122 33.33 0.08 15.00
CA LEU A 122 34.35 1.14 14.97
C LEU A 122 34.82 1.52 16.37
N SER A 123 33.90 1.71 17.32
CA SER A 123 34.26 2.04 18.70
C SER A 123 35.05 0.92 19.39
N PHE A 124 34.73 -0.33 19.06
CA PHE A 124 35.47 -1.50 19.53
C PHE A 124 36.87 -1.57 18.92
N GLY A 125 36.99 -1.34 17.60
CA GLY A 125 38.28 -1.25 16.92
C GLY A 125 39.15 -0.13 17.50
N ALA A 126 38.57 1.05 17.72
CA ALA A 126 39.25 2.20 18.34
C ALA A 126 39.72 1.90 19.78
N ALA A 127 38.92 1.18 20.57
CA ALA A 127 39.31 0.76 21.92
C ALA A 127 40.52 -0.19 21.93
N ILE A 128 40.68 -1.03 20.89
CA ILE A 128 41.83 -1.94 20.75
C ILE A 128 43.08 -1.21 20.26
N THR A 129 42.93 -0.25 19.34
CA THR A 129 44.05 0.48 18.74
C THR A 129 44.48 1.72 19.53
N GLY A 130 43.75 2.06 20.60
CA GLY A 130 43.96 3.30 21.37
C GLY A 130 43.57 4.57 20.60
N ALA A 131 42.85 4.43 19.48
CA ALA A 131 42.34 5.55 18.70
C ALA A 131 41.08 6.16 19.34
N GLU A 132 40.81 7.43 19.04
CA GLU A 132 39.56 8.06 19.44
C GLU A 132 38.38 7.47 18.65
N GLY A 133 37.43 6.88 19.38
CA GLY A 133 36.20 6.36 18.78
C GLY A 133 35.20 7.46 18.39
N PRO A 134 34.09 7.11 17.73
CA PRO A 134 33.06 8.07 17.33
C PRO A 134 32.49 8.82 18.55
N SER A 135 32.49 10.16 18.49
CA SER A 135 32.05 11.01 19.60
C SER A 135 30.56 10.79 19.94
N ALA A 136 30.18 11.05 21.21
CA ALA A 136 28.79 10.95 21.64
C ALA A 136 27.86 11.87 20.82
N GLY A 137 28.33 13.07 20.47
CA GLY A 137 27.60 14.00 19.60
C GLY A 137 27.38 13.43 18.20
N PHE A 138 28.36 12.75 17.63
CA PHE A 138 28.20 12.06 16.34
C PHE A 138 27.19 10.91 16.43
N LYS A 139 27.22 10.10 17.49
CA LYS A 139 26.22 9.04 17.73
C LYS A 139 24.80 9.61 17.86
N ALA A 140 24.65 10.74 18.56
CA ALA A 140 23.37 11.42 18.71
C ALA A 140 22.86 12.02 17.38
N LEU A 141 23.73 12.64 16.59
CA LEU A 141 23.40 13.13 15.24
C LEU A 141 22.89 12.00 14.35
N LEU A 142 23.47 10.81 14.45
CA LEU A 142 23.00 9.65 13.69
C LEU A 142 21.64 9.13 14.15
N MET A 143 21.11 9.52 15.31
CA MET A 143 19.71 9.19 15.64
C MET A 143 18.72 9.95 14.74
N LEU A 144 19.08 11.13 14.22
CA LEU A 144 18.18 11.92 13.37
C LEU A 144 17.84 11.24 12.04
N ARG A 145 18.62 10.24 11.59
CA ARG A 145 18.27 9.47 10.38
C ARG A 145 16.97 8.67 10.52
N PHE A 146 16.54 8.35 11.75
CA PHE A 146 15.26 7.70 12.01
C PHE A 146 14.06 8.62 11.80
N LEU A 147 14.29 9.92 11.66
CA LEU A 147 13.23 10.87 11.32
C LEU A 147 12.60 10.53 9.96
N ALA A 148 13.38 10.04 8.99
CA ALA A 148 12.88 9.68 7.67
C ALA A 148 11.82 8.56 7.69
N PRO A 149 12.07 7.35 8.25
CA PRO A 149 11.05 6.31 8.33
C PRO A 149 9.87 6.68 9.23
N LEU A 150 10.10 7.40 10.34
CA LEU A 150 9.01 7.86 11.22
C LEU A 150 8.08 8.83 10.50
N MET A 151 8.63 9.81 9.78
CA MET A 151 7.86 10.78 9.01
C MET A 151 7.18 10.15 7.79
N ALA A 152 7.75 9.09 7.21
CA ALA A 152 7.12 8.32 6.14
C ALA A 152 5.90 7.52 6.65
N ILE A 153 6.02 6.84 7.79
CA ILE A 153 4.88 6.14 8.44
C ILE A 153 3.80 7.16 8.82
N PHE A 154 4.20 8.29 9.40
CA PHE A 154 3.26 9.35 9.78
C PHE A 154 2.53 9.94 8.57
N LEU A 155 3.23 10.18 7.45
CA LEU A 155 2.59 10.61 6.22
C LEU A 155 1.63 9.57 5.66
N PHE A 156 2.01 8.30 5.67
CA PHE A 156 1.16 7.22 5.19
C PHE A 156 -0.13 7.14 6.02
N TRP A 157 0.01 7.19 7.35
CA TRP A 157 -1.13 7.20 8.26
C TRP A 157 -2.01 8.44 8.08
N ARG A 158 -1.40 9.63 7.94
CA ARG A 158 -2.16 10.86 7.63
C ARG A 158 -2.89 10.73 6.31
N ALA A 159 -2.21 10.36 5.23
CA ALA A 159 -2.82 10.19 3.90
C ALA A 159 -3.99 9.20 3.92
N TRP A 160 -3.95 8.19 4.80
CA TRP A 160 -5.05 7.26 5.02
C TRP A 160 -6.22 7.88 5.81
N ALA A 161 -5.95 8.70 6.84
CA ALA A 161 -6.99 9.27 7.71
C ALA A 161 -7.61 10.57 7.16
N SER A 162 -6.83 11.44 6.51
CA SER A 162 -7.25 12.72 5.91
C SER A 162 -6.16 13.29 5.00
N ALA A 163 -6.53 13.98 3.91
CA ALA A 163 -5.61 14.47 2.89
C ALA A 163 -4.25 14.97 3.42
N ALA A 164 -3.16 14.49 2.82
CA ALA A 164 -1.81 14.82 3.24
C ALA A 164 -1.56 16.34 3.10
N SER A 165 -1.28 17.01 4.22
CA SER A 165 -0.95 18.43 4.21
C SER A 165 0.43 18.68 3.59
N LYS A 166 0.54 19.69 2.73
CA LYS A 166 1.79 20.07 2.03
C LYS A 166 3.00 20.18 2.96
N MET A 167 2.82 20.73 4.17
CA MET A 167 3.87 20.85 5.17
C MET A 167 4.46 19.51 5.61
N VAL A 168 3.63 18.48 5.80
CA VAL A 168 4.12 17.17 6.24
C VAL A 168 4.83 16.46 5.09
N VAL A 169 4.37 16.66 3.85
CA VAL A 169 5.05 16.13 2.64
C VAL A 169 6.45 16.72 2.49
N LEU A 170 6.58 18.04 2.66
CA LEU A 170 7.86 18.74 2.66
C LEU A 170 8.77 18.28 3.80
N ALA A 171 8.22 18.15 5.02
CA ALA A 171 8.98 17.72 6.19
C ALA A 171 9.54 16.29 6.02
N THR A 172 8.77 15.36 5.43
CA THR A 172 9.27 14.01 5.15
C THR A 172 10.32 14.01 4.05
N GLY A 173 10.17 14.84 3.02
CA GLY A 173 11.20 15.03 2.00
C GLY A 173 12.52 15.55 2.58
N ALA A 174 12.45 16.56 3.45
CA ALA A 174 13.62 17.10 4.16
C ALA A 174 14.27 16.06 5.08
N ALA A 175 13.46 15.27 5.80
CA ALA A 175 13.95 14.19 6.65
C ALA A 175 14.69 13.11 5.85
N ALA A 176 14.20 12.76 4.64
CA ALA A 176 14.85 11.81 3.75
C ALA A 176 16.20 12.33 3.23
N ILE A 177 16.29 13.60 2.83
CA ILE A 177 17.57 14.21 2.41
C ILE A 177 18.56 14.24 3.58
N LEU A 178 18.10 14.60 4.78
CA LEU A 178 18.93 14.57 5.99
C LEU A 178 19.45 13.15 6.27
N ALA A 179 18.61 12.13 6.12
CA ALA A 179 19.03 10.74 6.28
C ALA A 179 20.10 10.32 5.26
N PHE A 180 19.98 10.75 3.98
CA PHE A 180 21.01 10.54 2.97
C PHE A 180 22.33 11.23 3.33
N LEU A 181 22.28 12.50 3.74
CA LEU A 181 23.49 13.24 4.13
C LEU A 181 24.20 12.59 5.33
N LEU A 182 23.44 12.06 6.30
CA LEU A 182 24.02 11.32 7.43
C LEU A 182 24.68 10.00 7.01
N ILE A 183 24.18 9.32 5.98
CA ILE A 183 24.82 8.11 5.42
C ILE A 183 26.16 8.48 4.79
N GLU A 184 26.20 9.54 3.98
CA GLU A 184 27.45 10.01 3.36
C GLU A 184 28.45 10.52 4.42
N LEU A 185 27.97 11.15 5.49
CA LEU A 185 28.82 11.55 6.62
C LEU A 185 29.49 10.33 7.30
N VAL A 186 28.75 9.23 7.47
CA VAL A 186 29.30 7.97 8.02
C VAL A 186 30.32 7.36 7.08
N LYS A 187 30.06 7.40 5.77
CA LYS A 187 31.03 6.95 4.77
C LYS A 187 32.33 7.75 4.84
N ILE A 188 32.25 9.07 4.92
CA ILE A 188 33.44 9.94 5.10
C ILE A 188 34.17 9.58 6.40
N GLY A 189 33.44 9.35 7.49
CA GLY A 189 34.04 8.92 8.77
C GLY A 189 34.71 7.54 8.72
N LEU A 190 34.25 6.64 7.85
CA LEU A 190 34.87 5.32 7.62
C LEU A 190 36.15 5.41 6.78
N THR A 191 36.25 6.40 5.89
CA THR A 191 37.39 6.54 4.97
C THR A 191 38.52 7.43 5.50
N GLN A 192 38.23 8.28 6.49
CA GLN A 192 39.18 9.21 7.08
C GLN A 192 39.85 8.59 8.33
N GLY A 193 41.18 8.72 8.46
CA GLY A 193 41.89 8.55 9.74
C GLY A 193 42.79 7.32 9.94
N SER A 194 42.85 6.35 9.01
CA SER A 194 43.82 5.25 9.08
C SER A 194 44.08 4.62 7.71
N ASP A 195 45.23 3.97 7.51
CA ASP A 195 45.52 3.16 6.30
C ASP A 195 44.45 2.10 6.08
N LEU A 196 43.93 1.50 7.17
CA LEU A 196 42.78 0.59 7.12
C LEU A 196 41.51 1.29 6.60
N GLY A 197 41.26 2.53 7.03
CA GLY A 197 40.14 3.35 6.57
C GLY A 197 40.23 3.69 5.07
N GLN A 198 41.42 3.93 4.54
CA GLN A 198 41.62 4.14 3.10
C GLN A 198 41.35 2.86 2.29
N MET A 199 41.80 1.70 2.80
CA MET A 199 41.52 0.40 2.18
C MET A 199 40.03 0.05 2.21
N ILE A 200 39.33 0.36 3.30
CA ILE A 200 37.87 0.22 3.43
C ILE A 200 37.16 1.21 2.50
N GLY A 201 37.67 2.44 2.36
CA GLY A 201 37.09 3.48 1.53
C GLY A 201 37.10 3.18 0.03
N LEU A 202 38.11 2.46 -0.45
CA LEU A 202 38.14 1.93 -1.82
C LEU A 202 37.12 0.81 -2.06
N ALA A 203 36.68 0.13 -0.99
CA ALA A 203 35.75 -0.99 -1.03
C ALA A 203 34.29 -0.61 -0.68
N VAL A 204 34.08 0.53 -0.01
CA VAL A 204 32.75 1.01 0.42
C VAL A 204 32.10 1.84 -0.68
N GLY A 205 31.08 1.26 -1.29
CA GLY A 205 30.18 1.94 -2.23
C GLY A 205 28.96 2.57 -1.54
N THR A 206 28.37 3.57 -2.18
CA THR A 206 27.03 4.07 -1.84
C THR A 206 26.00 3.10 -2.42
N GLY A 207 25.20 2.49 -1.55
CA GLY A 207 24.21 1.49 -1.95
C GLY A 207 22.99 2.08 -2.63
N ILE A 208 22.24 1.24 -3.36
CA ILE A 208 21.05 1.68 -4.10
C ILE A 208 19.97 2.26 -3.18
N GLY A 209 19.90 1.80 -1.92
CA GLY A 209 18.98 2.33 -0.91
C GLY A 209 19.23 3.80 -0.60
N ALA A 210 20.49 4.22 -0.52
CA ALA A 210 20.84 5.63 -0.27
C ALA A 210 20.39 6.53 -1.43
N TRP A 211 20.63 6.11 -2.68
CA TRP A 211 20.16 6.83 -3.86
C TRP A 211 18.64 6.92 -3.94
N LEU A 212 17.93 5.83 -3.62
CA LEU A 212 16.47 5.82 -3.59
C LEU A 212 15.90 6.74 -2.50
N ILE A 213 16.52 6.80 -1.31
CA ILE A 213 16.14 7.75 -0.26
C ILE A 213 16.29 9.19 -0.75
N LEU A 214 17.41 9.52 -1.42
CA LEU A 214 17.64 10.85 -1.97
C LEU A 214 16.59 11.22 -3.04
N LEU A 215 16.36 10.33 -4.01
CA LEU A 215 15.38 10.55 -5.07
C LEU A 215 13.97 10.70 -4.53
N CYS A 216 13.57 9.87 -3.55
CA CYS A 216 12.28 10.00 -2.88
C CYS A 216 12.18 11.30 -2.09
N GLY A 217 13.25 11.71 -1.40
CA GLY A 217 13.30 12.98 -0.68
C GLY A 217 13.09 14.18 -1.59
N ILE A 218 13.80 14.24 -2.71
CA ILE A 218 13.64 15.28 -3.74
C ILE A 218 12.22 15.22 -4.32
N GLY A 219 11.73 14.04 -4.68
CA GLY A 219 10.38 13.85 -5.22
C GLY A 219 9.29 14.33 -4.26
N LEU A 220 9.43 14.06 -2.96
CA LEU A 220 8.50 14.53 -1.93
C LEU A 220 8.56 16.05 -1.77
N ILE A 221 9.75 16.66 -1.81
CA ILE A 221 9.86 18.14 -1.76
C ILE A 221 9.18 18.77 -2.97
N LEU A 222 9.49 18.29 -4.18
CA LEU A 222 8.89 18.80 -5.42
C LEU A 222 7.37 18.60 -5.45
N THR A 223 6.87 17.49 -4.90
CA THR A 223 5.43 17.23 -4.73
C THR A 223 4.80 18.19 -3.71
N GLY A 224 5.47 18.44 -2.58
CA GLY A 224 5.02 19.37 -1.54
C GLY A 224 4.98 20.83 -1.99
N LEU A 225 5.91 21.23 -2.87
CA LEU A 225 5.94 22.54 -3.54
C LEU A 225 4.90 22.66 -4.67
N GLY A 226 4.28 21.55 -5.09
CA GLY A 226 3.30 21.53 -6.18
C GLY A 226 3.92 21.60 -7.58
N ILE A 227 5.23 21.39 -7.71
CA ILE A 227 5.95 21.39 -9.00
C ILE A 227 5.68 20.07 -9.76
N LEU A 228 5.62 18.95 -9.03
CA LEU A 228 5.25 17.64 -9.58
C LEU A 228 3.77 17.37 -9.31
N GLY A 229 2.98 17.28 -10.39
CA GLY A 229 1.61 16.79 -10.36
C GLY A 229 1.55 15.27 -10.52
N ASN A 230 0.47 14.63 -10.04
CA ASN A 230 0.32 13.18 -10.17
C ASN A 230 0.11 12.78 -11.65
N PRO A 231 1.04 12.04 -12.29
CA PRO A 231 0.85 11.59 -13.67
C PRO A 231 -0.33 10.60 -13.81
N LEU A 232 -0.70 9.91 -12.74
CA LEU A 232 -1.80 8.93 -12.72
C LEU A 232 -3.19 9.58 -12.57
N ALA A 233 -3.27 10.86 -12.21
CA ALA A 233 -4.54 11.57 -12.08
C ALA A 233 -5.19 11.92 -13.43
N ARG A 234 -4.46 11.78 -14.55
CA ARG A 234 -4.92 12.11 -15.90
C ARG A 234 -5.41 10.93 -16.74
N ILE A 235 -5.50 9.73 -16.18
CA ILE A 235 -6.12 8.60 -16.91
C ILE A 235 -7.64 8.72 -16.74
N LYS A 236 -8.24 9.61 -17.53
CA LYS A 236 -9.69 9.62 -17.81
C LYS A 236 -9.94 8.87 -19.10
#